data_AF-A0A227J7Z0-F1
#
_entry.id   AF-A0A227J7Z0-F1
#
_cell.length_a   1.000
_cell.length_b   1.000
_cell.length_c   1.000
_cell.angle_alpha   90.00
_cell.angle_beta   90.00
_cell.angle_gamma   90.00
#
_symmetry.space_group_name_H-M   'P 1'
#
loop_
_entity.id
_entity.type
_entity.pdbx_description
1 polymer ?
#
loop_
_entity_poly.entity_id
_entity_poly.type
_entity_poly.pdbx_seq_one_letter_code
_entity_poly.pdbx_strand_id
1 'polypeptide(L)'
;MKILKAFWKRLKNPSKAAAGVVLFLGFAGGLLFWGAFNTGMEATNTEEFCSGCHAPIVKEIQETIHYSNRSGVRAICSDCHVPHEWTDKIVRKVQASKELFAHYVLGTIDTPEKFQARRGHLAEREWAR
;
A
#
# COMPACT_ATOMS: atom_id res chain seq x y z
N MET A 1 35.79 14.55 -23.68
CA MET A 1 35.48 13.43 -24.61
C MET A 1 36.20 12.10 -24.33
N LYS A 2 37.50 12.07 -23.97
CA LYS A 2 38.22 10.80 -23.74
C LYS A 2 37.67 9.96 -22.56
N ILE A 3 37.29 10.63 -21.47
CA ILE A 3 36.72 9.99 -20.27
C ILE A 3 35.37 9.31 -20.58
N LEU A 4 34.47 10.01 -21.29
CA LEU A 4 33.19 9.44 -21.76
C LEU A 4 33.39 8.21 -22.66
N LYS A 5 34.35 8.25 -23.60
CA LYS A 5 34.67 7.11 -24.47
C LYS A 5 35.24 5.92 -23.68
N ALA A 6 36.10 6.17 -22.68
CA ALA A 6 36.67 5.13 -21.83
C ALA A 6 35.61 4.47 -20.92
N PHE A 7 34.73 5.28 -20.32
CA PHE A 7 33.58 4.81 -19.55
C PHE A 7 32.64 3.95 -20.40
N TRP A 8 32.32 4.39 -21.62
CA TRP A 8 31.48 3.65 -22.56
C TRP A 8 32.12 2.32 -23.02
N LYS A 9 33.45 2.29 -23.22
CA LYS A 9 34.18 1.05 -23.57
C LYS A 9 34.20 0.05 -22.40
N ARG A 10 34.30 0.54 -21.16
CA ARG A 10 34.24 -0.27 -19.93
C ARG A 10 32.86 -0.89 -19.72
N LEU A 11 31.79 -0.13 -19.97
CA LEU A 11 30.41 -0.62 -19.94
C LEU A 11 30.12 -1.66 -21.03
N LYS A 12 30.66 -1.48 -22.24
CA LYS A 12 30.45 -2.41 -23.37
C LYS A 12 31.21 -3.73 -23.27
N ASN A 13 32.28 -3.80 -22.48
CA ASN A 13 33.11 -5.01 -22.34
C ASN A 13 33.41 -5.29 -20.85
N PRO A 14 32.39 -5.64 -20.05
CA PRO A 14 32.61 -6.01 -18.65
C PRO A 14 33.43 -7.28 -18.58
N SER A 15 34.31 -7.39 -17.57
CA SER A 15 34.96 -8.68 -17.29
C SER A 15 33.90 -9.67 -16.80
N LYS A 16 34.13 -10.97 -16.99
CA LYS A 16 33.21 -12.02 -16.51
C LYS A 16 32.90 -11.88 -15.02
N ALA A 17 33.90 -11.50 -14.22
CA ALA A 17 33.73 -11.22 -12.80
C ALA A 17 32.85 -9.98 -12.53
N ALA A 18 33.03 -8.88 -13.28
CA ALA A 18 32.19 -7.69 -13.14
C ALA A 18 30.73 -7.97 -13.55
N ALA A 19 30.52 -8.75 -14.61
CA ALA A 19 29.18 -9.20 -15.01
C ALA A 19 28.54 -10.08 -13.93
N GLY A 20 29.30 -11.04 -13.36
CA GLY A 20 28.83 -11.88 -12.27
C GLY A 20 28.43 -11.10 -11.01
N VAL A 21 29.23 -10.10 -10.63
CA VAL A 21 28.92 -9.22 -9.48
C VAL A 21 27.64 -8.42 -9.74
N VAL A 22 27.48 -7.82 -10.92
CA VAL A 22 26.27 -7.05 -11.24
C VAL A 22 25.02 -7.94 -11.24
N LEU A 23 25.11 -9.14 -11.81
CA LEU A 23 24.00 -10.09 -11.82
C LEU A 23 23.64 -10.54 -10.40
N PHE A 24 24.64 -10.86 -9.58
CA PHE A 24 24.43 -11.25 -8.19
C PHE A 24 23.78 -10.12 -7.38
N LEU A 25 24.32 -8.90 -7.45
CA LEU A 25 23.77 -7.75 -6.75
C LEU A 25 22.37 -7.40 -7.24
N GLY A 26 22.12 -7.49 -8.55
CA GLY A 26 20.80 -7.27 -9.14
C GLY A 26 19.78 -8.31 -8.65
N PHE A 27 20.17 -9.58 -8.61
CA PHE A 27 19.31 -10.65 -8.10
C PHE A 27 19.03 -10.51 -6.60
N ALA A 28 20.06 -10.31 -5.79
CA ALA A 28 19.92 -10.10 -4.35
C ALA A 28 19.08 -8.85 -4.04
N GLY A 29 19.33 -7.75 -4.76
CA GLY A 29 18.53 -6.52 -4.67
C GLY A 29 17.08 -6.75 -5.09
N GLY A 30 16.83 -7.53 -6.14
CA GLY A 30 15.49 -7.92 -6.57
C GLY A 30 14.74 -8.73 -5.51
N LEU A 31 15.40 -9.70 -4.87
CA LEU A 31 14.81 -10.47 -3.76
C LEU A 31 14.49 -9.59 -2.56
N LEU A 32 15.41 -8.71 -2.16
CA LEU A 32 15.21 -7.78 -1.05
C LEU A 32 14.05 -6.83 -1.34
N PHE A 33 14.01 -6.25 -2.54
CA PHE A 33 12.92 -5.38 -2.95
C PHE A 33 11.58 -6.11 -2.97
N TRP A 34 11.52 -7.29 -3.58
CA TRP A 34 10.30 -8.08 -3.65
C TRP A 34 9.78 -8.46 -2.26
N GLY A 35 10.67 -8.90 -1.38
CA GLY A 35 10.34 -9.22 0.01
C GLY A 35 9.82 -7.99 0.76
N ALA A 36 10.59 -6.91 0.78
CA ALA A 36 10.21 -5.67 1.47
C ALA A 36 8.89 -5.09 0.93
N PHE A 37 8.69 -5.08 -0.38
CA PHE A 37 7.47 -4.61 -1.02
C PHE A 37 6.24 -5.41 -0.55
N ASN A 38 6.31 -6.74 -0.61
CA ASN A 38 5.18 -7.59 -0.19
C ASN A 38 4.94 -7.53 1.32
N THR A 39 5.99 -7.42 2.14
CA THR A 39 5.85 -7.18 3.58
C THR A 39 5.14 -5.86 3.87
N GLY A 40 5.51 -4.76 3.19
CA GLY A 40 4.82 -3.48 3.34
C GLY A 40 3.37 -3.52 2.84
N MET A 41 3.12 -4.23 1.74
CA MET A 41 1.78 -4.46 1.22
C MET A 41 0.89 -5.16 2.24
N GLU A 42 1.42 -6.15 2.95
CA GLU A 42 0.67 -6.90 3.96
C GLU A 42 0.53 -6.14 5.27
N ALA A 43 1.57 -5.42 5.71
CA ALA A 43 1.49 -4.55 6.88
C ALA A 43 0.37 -3.50 6.72
N THR A 44 0.20 -2.95 5.51
CA THR A 44 -0.86 -1.98 5.18
C THR A 44 -2.24 -2.61 4.95
N ASN A 45 -2.39 -3.92 5.15
CA ASN A 45 -3.68 -4.63 5.18
C ASN A 45 -4.11 -4.99 6.61
N THR A 46 -3.27 -4.73 7.63
CA THR A 46 -3.60 -5.04 9.02
C THR A 46 -4.65 -4.10 9.58
N GLU A 47 -5.37 -4.54 10.62
CA GLU A 47 -6.32 -3.69 11.33
C GLU A 47 -5.64 -2.57 12.11
N GLU A 48 -4.44 -2.81 12.63
CA GLU A 48 -3.66 -1.78 13.32
C GLU A 48 -3.37 -0.61 12.38
N PHE A 49 -2.93 -0.90 11.15
CA PHE A 49 -2.74 0.13 10.14
C PHE A 49 -4.05 0.86 9.79
N CYS A 50 -5.13 0.11 9.55
CA CYS A 50 -6.43 0.69 9.18
C CYS A 50 -6.99 1.60 10.28
N SER A 51 -6.94 1.14 11.53
CA SER A 51 -7.47 1.84 12.70
C SER A 51 -6.71 3.12 13.05
N GLY A 52 -5.44 3.24 12.62
CA GLY A 52 -4.65 4.45 12.80
C GLY A 52 -5.28 5.70 12.18
N CYS A 53 -6.05 5.55 11.09
CA CYS A 53 -6.80 6.65 10.47
C CYS A 53 -8.33 6.48 10.56
N HIS A 54 -8.84 5.24 10.54
CA HIS A 54 -10.28 4.95 10.55
C HIS A 54 -10.87 4.76 11.96
N ALA A 55 -10.22 5.27 13.00
CA ALA A 55 -10.68 5.14 14.39
C ALA A 55 -12.17 5.46 14.62
N PRO A 56 -12.78 6.50 14.00
CA PRO A 56 -14.21 6.75 14.16
C PRO A 56 -15.09 5.60 13.65
N ILE A 57 -14.75 5.03 12.49
CA ILE A 57 -15.51 3.92 11.88
C ILE A 57 -15.27 2.63 12.66
N VAL A 58 -14.05 2.39 13.14
CA VAL A 58 -13.74 1.22 13.98
C VAL A 58 -14.63 1.20 15.23
N LYS A 59 -14.84 2.35 15.88
CA LYS A 59 -15.76 2.44 17.03
C LYS A 59 -17.20 2.10 16.69
N GLU A 60 -17.67 2.47 15.50
CA GLU A 60 -19.05 2.21 15.07
C GLU A 60 -19.27 0.74 14.72
N ILE A 61 -18.31 0.11 14.03
CA ILE A 61 -18.47 -1.30 13.63
C ILE A 61 -18.34 -2.27 14.81
N GLN A 62 -17.76 -1.84 15.94
CA GLN A 62 -17.58 -2.66 17.15
C GLN A 62 -18.88 -3.26 17.67
N GLU A 63 -19.99 -2.54 17.51
CA GLU A 63 -21.33 -2.99 17.93
C GLU A 63 -22.01 -3.89 16.88
N THR A 64 -21.39 -4.11 15.73
CA THR A 64 -21.95 -4.90 14.62
C THR A 64 -21.45 -6.33 14.62
N ILE A 65 -22.18 -7.22 13.92
CA ILE A 65 -21.80 -8.62 13.75
C ILE A 65 -20.46 -8.81 13.02
N HIS A 66 -19.97 -7.80 12.30
CA HIS A 66 -18.70 -7.89 11.58
C HIS A 66 -17.51 -7.78 12.53
N TYR A 67 -17.70 -7.16 13.70
CA TYR A 67 -16.66 -7.04 14.73
C TYR A 67 -16.93 -7.97 15.92
N SER A 68 -18.15 -7.95 16.46
CA SER A 68 -18.56 -8.72 17.62
C SER A 68 -19.55 -9.81 17.21
N ASN A 69 -19.06 -11.06 17.08
CA ASN A 69 -19.89 -12.20 16.71
C ASN A 69 -19.68 -13.41 17.61
N ARG A 70 -20.66 -14.32 17.57
CA ARG A 70 -20.71 -15.52 18.43
C ARG A 70 -19.66 -16.58 18.07
N SER A 71 -19.08 -16.53 16.88
CA SER A 71 -18.11 -17.53 16.40
C SER A 71 -16.69 -17.23 16.86
N GLY A 72 -16.39 -15.98 17.24
CA GLY A 72 -15.04 -15.51 17.52
C GLY A 72 -14.15 -15.33 16.28
N VAL A 73 -14.61 -15.78 15.09
CA VAL A 73 -13.95 -15.55 13.80
C VAL A 73 -14.52 -14.30 13.18
N ARG A 74 -13.68 -13.33 12.82
CA ARG A 74 -14.10 -12.08 12.18
C ARG A 74 -13.23 -11.77 10.97
N ALA A 75 -13.86 -11.24 9.94
CA ALA A 75 -13.16 -10.61 8.84
C ALA A 75 -12.49 -9.33 9.36
N ILE A 76 -11.25 -9.10 8.95
CA ILE A 76 -10.56 -7.84 9.19
C ILE A 76 -10.90 -6.84 8.07
N CYS A 77 -10.55 -5.57 8.26
CA CYS A 77 -10.92 -4.50 7.32
C CYS A 77 -10.55 -4.83 5.86
N SER A 78 -9.35 -5.39 5.66
CA SER A 78 -8.81 -5.70 4.33
C SER A 78 -9.49 -6.88 3.64
N ASP A 79 -10.05 -7.84 4.39
CA ASP A 79 -10.77 -8.99 3.83
C ASP A 79 -12.00 -8.56 3.02
N CYS A 80 -12.56 -7.39 3.34
CA CYS A 80 -13.72 -6.82 2.63
C CYS A 80 -13.37 -5.60 1.78
N HIS A 81 -12.46 -4.73 2.21
CA HIS A 81 -12.19 -3.45 1.54
C HIS A 81 -11.00 -3.48 0.56
N VAL A 82 -10.19 -4.53 0.57
CA VAL A 82 -9.02 -4.66 -0.31
C VAL A 82 -9.21 -5.87 -1.22
N PRO A 83 -9.19 -5.70 -2.56
CA PRO A 83 -9.32 -6.83 -3.48
C PRO A 83 -8.25 -7.90 -3.21
N HIS A 84 -8.63 -9.17 -3.37
CA HIS A 84 -7.72 -10.29 -3.16
C HIS A 84 -6.82 -10.53 -4.38
N GLU A 85 -7.35 -10.33 -5.59
CA GLU A 85 -6.59 -10.43 -6.83
C GLU A 85 -5.50 -9.37 -6.91
N TRP A 86 -4.29 -9.78 -7.29
CA TRP A 86 -3.10 -8.94 -7.17
C TRP A 86 -3.22 -7.62 -7.95
N THR A 87 -3.68 -7.68 -9.20
CA THR A 87 -3.81 -6.49 -10.05
C THR A 87 -4.79 -5.49 -9.45
N ASP A 88 -5.96 -5.96 -9.02
CA ASP A 88 -7.01 -5.11 -8.45
C ASP A 88 -6.58 -4.53 -7.09
N LYS A 89 -5.85 -5.32 -6.29
CA LYS A 89 -5.23 -4.88 -5.03
C LYS A 89 -4.28 -3.71 -5.26
N ILE A 90 -3.42 -3.80 -6.27
CA ILE A 90 -2.46 -2.75 -6.62
C ILE A 90 -3.20 -1.50 -7.11
N VAL A 91 -4.19 -1.64 -7.99
CA VAL A 91 -5.01 -0.51 -8.45
C VAL A 91 -5.68 0.20 -7.26
N ARG A 92 -6.27 -0.55 -6.32
CA ARG A 92 -6.90 0.02 -5.12
C ARG A 92 -5.90 0.77 -4.24
N LYS A 93 -4.70 0.22 -4.02
CA LYS A 93 -3.67 0.88 -3.21
C LYS A 93 -3.13 2.15 -3.87
N VAL A 94 -3.01 2.18 -5.21
CA VAL A 94 -2.70 3.41 -5.94
C VAL A 94 -3.82 4.43 -5.79
N GLN A 95 -5.10 4.03 -5.86
CA GLN A 95 -6.22 4.93 -5.60
C GLN A 95 -6.21 5.46 -4.16
N ALA A 96 -5.91 4.61 -3.18
CA ALA A 96 -5.82 4.97 -1.77
C ALA A 96 -4.76 6.05 -1.51
N SER A 97 -3.68 6.10 -2.30
CA SER A 97 -2.67 7.16 -2.18
C SER A 97 -3.27 8.57 -2.37
N LYS A 98 -4.34 8.71 -3.16
CA LYS A 98 -5.07 9.97 -3.31
C LYS A 98 -5.86 10.33 -2.06
N GLU A 99 -6.40 9.34 -1.35
CA GLU A 99 -7.09 9.51 -0.07
C GLU A 99 -6.10 9.98 1.01
N LEU A 100 -4.90 9.37 1.05
CA LEU A 100 -3.81 9.83 1.93
C LEU A 100 -3.39 11.27 1.63
N PHE A 101 -3.21 11.61 0.36
CA PHE A 101 -2.91 12.98 -0.05
C PHE A 101 -4.03 13.96 0.35
N ALA A 102 -5.29 13.56 0.17
CA ALA A 102 -6.44 14.36 0.54
C ALA A 102 -6.56 14.58 2.06
N HIS A 103 -6.10 13.63 2.88
CA HIS A 103 -6.06 13.74 4.34
C HIS A 103 -4.84 14.52 4.82
N TYR A 104 -3.61 14.08 4.51
CA TYR A 104 -2.38 14.64 5.07
C TYR A 104 -1.92 15.95 4.42
N VAL A 105 -2.21 16.16 3.14
CA VAL A 105 -1.72 17.33 2.40
C VAL A 105 -2.81 18.36 2.21
N LEU A 106 -3.97 17.94 1.71
CA LEU A 106 -5.09 18.86 1.46
C LEU A 106 -5.97 19.12 2.69
N GLY A 107 -5.90 18.27 3.73
CA GLY A 107 -6.69 18.42 4.93
C GLY A 107 -8.20 18.45 4.67
N THR A 108 -8.69 17.65 3.72
CA THR A 108 -10.12 17.66 3.34
C THR A 108 -11.01 16.84 4.28
N ILE A 109 -10.42 15.93 5.04
CA ILE A 109 -11.08 15.00 5.97
C ILE A 109 -10.21 14.72 7.21
N ASP A 110 -9.33 15.65 7.57
CA ASP A 110 -8.34 15.51 8.65
C ASP A 110 -8.87 15.80 10.05
N THR A 111 -10.09 16.33 10.16
CA THR A 111 -10.80 16.50 11.43
C THR A 111 -12.14 15.76 11.43
N PRO A 112 -12.68 15.40 12.61
CA PRO A 112 -14.00 14.78 12.72
C PRO A 112 -15.10 15.59 12.00
N GLU A 113 -15.08 16.91 12.11
CA GLU A 113 -16.09 17.80 11.53
C GLU A 113 -16.04 17.76 10.00
N LYS A 114 -14.83 17.84 9.42
CA LYS A 114 -14.63 17.76 7.96
C LYS A 114 -14.98 16.38 7.42
N PHE A 115 -14.64 15.32 8.17
CA PHE A 115 -15.05 13.96 7.83
C PHE A 115 -16.57 13.83 7.82
N GLN A 116 -17.26 14.27 8.88
CA GLN A 116 -18.72 14.20 8.96
C GLN A 116 -19.39 15.01 7.84
N ALA A 117 -18.86 16.18 7.50
CA ALA A 117 -19.37 17.00 6.39
C ALA A 117 -19.28 16.29 5.03
N ARG A 118 -18.33 15.36 4.85
CA ARG A 118 -18.13 14.60 3.61
C ARG A 118 -18.57 13.13 3.71
N ARG A 119 -19.08 12.70 4.86
CA ARG A 119 -19.31 11.29 5.16
C ARG A 119 -20.24 10.63 4.17
N GLY A 120 -21.36 11.26 3.82
CA GLY A 120 -22.31 10.72 2.84
C GLY A 120 -21.65 10.44 1.49
N HIS A 121 -20.91 11.42 0.96
CA HIS A 121 -20.17 11.27 -0.30
C HIS A 121 -19.12 10.15 -0.25
N LEU A 122 -18.40 10.02 0.86
CA LEU A 122 -17.41 8.96 1.04
C LEU A 122 -18.10 7.58 1.12
N ALA A 123 -19.21 7.48 1.84
CA ALA A 123 -19.96 6.25 2.00
C ALA A 123 -20.56 5.76 0.67
N GLU A 124 -21.16 6.64 -0.13
CA GLU A 124 -21.68 6.31 -1.46
C GLU A 124 -20.61 5.70 -2.37
N ARG A 125 -19.38 6.24 -2.31
CA ARG A 125 -18.24 5.73 -3.07
C ARG A 125 -17.74 4.37 -2.60
N GLU A 126 -17.90 4.03 -1.32
CA GLU A 126 -17.56 2.71 -0.81
C GLU A 126 -18.67 1.69 -1.10
N TRP A 127 -19.94 2.09 -1.05
CA TRP A 127 -21.07 1.21 -1.36
C TRP A 127 -21.23 0.88 -2.84
N ALA A 128 -20.76 1.75 -3.73
CA ALA A 128 -20.81 1.52 -5.18
C ALA A 128 -19.72 0.56 -5.69
N ARG A 129 -18.91 -0.04 -4.80
CA ARG A 129 -17.79 -0.91 -5.16
C ARG A 129 -18.18 -2.37 -5.29
#